data_AF-A0A378UZH8-F1
#
_entry.id   AF-A0A378UZH8-F1
#
_cell.length_a   1.000
_cell.length_b   1.000
_cell.length_c   1.000
_cell.angle_alpha   90.00
_cell.angle_beta   90.00
_cell.angle_gamma   90.00
#
_symmetry.space_group_name_H-M   'P 1'
#
loop_
_entity.id
_entity.type
_entity.pdbx_description
1 polymer ?
#
loop_
_entity_poly.entity_id
_entity_poly.type
_entity_poly.pdbx_seq_one_letter_code
_entity_poly.pdbx_strand_id
1 'polypeptide(L)' 'MLRTRVIEQYRRPFDEILHSPETFDQLGELDIELALCQLVGPLVFARMTGLRAIGHHDCTRIVDDFITAQTTQRPAQPAS' A
#
# COMPACT_ATOMS: atom_id res chain seq x y z
N MET A 1 10.97 -19.09 15.45
CA MET A 1 9.70 -19.62 14.89
C MET A 1 9.61 -19.29 13.41
N LEU A 2 9.28 -20.27 12.56
CA LEU A 2 9.25 -20.11 11.09
C LEU A 2 8.17 -19.12 10.60
N ARG A 3 6.96 -19.19 11.18
CA ARG A 3 5.80 -18.37 10.78
C ARG A 3 6.10 -16.87 10.81
N THR A 4 6.73 -16.39 11.89
CA THR A 4 7.09 -14.96 12.04
C THR A 4 8.06 -14.52 10.95
N ARG A 5 9.10 -15.31 10.67
CA ARG A 5 10.08 -15.00 9.62
C ARG A 5 9.45 -14.95 8.23
N VAL A 6 8.51 -15.86 7.95
CA VAL A 6 7.80 -15.87 6.66
C VAL A 6 6.99 -14.58 6.51
N ILE A 7 6.22 -14.19 7.53
CA ILE A 7 5.43 -12.96 7.52
C ILE A 7 6.33 -11.73 7.33
N GLU A 8 7.42 -11.62 8.11
CA GLU A 8 8.38 -10.53 8.00
C GLU A 8 8.98 -10.43 6.58
N GLN A 9 9.32 -11.57 5.97
CA GLN A 9 9.93 -11.58 4.64
C GLN A 9 8.96 -11.15 3.53
N TYR A 10 7.66 -11.41 3.69
CA TYR A 10 6.63 -10.89 2.77
C TYR A 10 6.34 -9.40 3.00
N ARG A 11 6.40 -8.95 4.25
CA ARG A 11 6.05 -7.57 4.62
C ARG A 11 7.18 -6.58 4.34
N ARG A 12 8.43 -6.98 4.57
CA ARG A 12 9.62 -6.13 4.48
C ARG A 12 9.70 -5.27 3.20
N PRO A 13 9.46 -5.79 1.98
CA PRO A 13 9.57 -4.95 0.78
C PRO A 13 8.59 -3.78 0.78
N PHE A 14 7.39 -3.97 1.34
CA PHE A 14 6.41 -2.90 1.49
C PHE A 14 6.81 -1.93 2.58
N ASP A 15 7.27 -2.44 3.73
CA ASP A 15 7.75 -1.57 4.82
C ASP A 15 8.93 -0.70 4.35
N GLU A 16 9.86 -1.23 3.55
CA GLU A 16 11.00 -0.48 3.01
C GLU A 16 10.56 0.64 2.06
N ILE A 17 9.60 0.37 1.18
CA ILE A 17 9.08 1.37 0.22
C ILE A 17 8.24 2.43 0.95
N LEU A 18 7.32 2.00 1.82
CA LEU A 18 6.34 2.89 2.44
C LEU A 18 6.95 3.78 3.54
N HIS A 19 8.04 3.36 4.17
CA HIS A 19 8.80 4.19 5.11
C HIS A 19 9.95 4.96 4.45
N SER A 20 10.12 4.86 3.12
CA SER A 20 11.23 5.54 2.47
C SER A 20 11.06 7.07 2.54
N PRO A 21 12.17 7.83 2.61
CA PRO A 21 12.11 9.28 2.58
C PRO A 21 11.38 9.80 1.35
N GLU A 22 11.54 9.16 0.19
CA GLU A 22 10.85 9.56 -1.04
C GLU A 22 9.33 9.42 -0.91
N THR A 23 8.85 8.34 -0.29
CA THR A 23 7.42 8.14 -0.03
C THR A 23 6.90 9.16 0.98
N PHE A 24 7.68 9.47 2.02
CA PHE A 24 7.31 10.50 2.98
C PHE A 24 7.21 11.89 2.33
N ASP A 25 8.16 12.25 1.47
CA ASP A 25 8.13 13.52 0.74
C ASP A 25 6.91 13.61 -0.21
N GLN A 26 6.50 12.48 -0.79
CA GLN A 26 5.38 12.42 -1.73
C GLN A 26 4.01 12.36 -1.05
N LEU A 27 3.87 11.53 -0.01
CA LEU A 27 2.59 11.14 0.59
C LEU A 27 2.44 11.54 2.06
N GLY A 28 3.51 11.99 2.71
CA GLY A 28 3.55 12.29 4.14
C GLY A 28 3.63 11.03 5.01
N GLU A 29 3.27 11.18 6.29
CA GLU A 29 3.20 10.07 7.23
C GLU A 29 2.04 9.12 6.87
N LEU A 30 2.33 7.82 6.81
CA LEU A 30 1.36 6.78 6.47
C LEU A 30 1.16 5.84 7.66
N ASP A 31 -0.10 5.46 7.93
CA ASP A 31 -0.38 4.24 8.67
C ASP A 31 -0.07 3.04 7.75
N ILE A 32 1.07 2.39 8.00
CA ILE A 32 1.60 1.34 7.14
C ILE A 32 0.75 0.09 7.16
N GLU A 33 0.12 -0.23 8.29
CA GLU A 33 -0.76 -1.40 8.38
C GLU A 33 -2.01 -1.18 7.52
N LEU A 34 -2.57 0.03 7.59
CA LEU A 34 -3.69 0.41 6.75
C LEU A 34 -3.29 0.47 5.26
N ALA A 35 -2.13 1.06 4.93
CA ALA A 35 -1.63 1.12 3.55
C ALA A 35 -1.43 -0.27 2.96
N LEU A 36 -0.88 -1.22 3.74
CA LEU A 36 -0.77 -2.62 3.35
C LEU A 36 -2.14 -3.26 3.09
N CYS A 37 -3.12 -3.01 3.96
CA CYS A 37 -4.49 -3.49 3.75
C CYS A 37 -5.10 -2.92 2.46
N GLN A 38 -4.86 -1.66 2.13
CA GLN A 38 -5.36 -1.02 0.91
C GLN A 38 -4.69 -1.55 -0.36
N LEU A 39 -3.37 -1.78 -0.32
CA LEU A 39 -2.60 -2.25 -1.48
C LEU A 39 -2.77 -3.76 -1.73
N VAL A 40 -2.80 -4.57 -0.68
CA VAL A 40 -2.80 -6.05 -0.79
C VAL A 40 -4.20 -6.64 -0.63
N GLY A 41 -5.09 -5.98 0.13
CA GLY A 41 -6.45 -6.44 0.41
C GLY A 41 -7.26 -6.80 -0.84
N PRO A 42 -7.30 -5.94 -1.88
CA PRO A 42 -8.02 -6.25 -3.11
C PRO A 42 -7.50 -7.50 -3.83
N LEU A 43 -6.17 -7.73 -3.84
CA LEU A 43 -5.54 -8.89 -4.48
C LEU A 43 -5.94 -10.19 -3.76
N VAL A 44 -5.84 -10.18 -2.43
CA VAL A 44 -6.19 -11.33 -1.59
C VAL A 44 -7.70 -11.62 -1.69
N PHE A 45 -8.54 -10.58 -1.63
CA PHE A 45 -9.99 -10.72 -1.73
C PHE A 45 -10.42 -11.32 -3.08
N ALA A 46 -9.92 -10.78 -4.19
CA ALA A 46 -10.22 -11.30 -5.52
C ALA A 46 -9.78 -12.77 -5.68
N ARG A 47 -8.61 -13.12 -5.11
CA ARG A 47 -8.08 -14.49 -5.15
C ARG A 47 -8.92 -15.46 -4.30
N MET A 48 -9.33 -15.06 -3.11
CA MET A 48 -10.11 -15.90 -2.19
C MET A 48 -11.52 -16.16 -2.70
N THR A 49 -12.15 -15.17 -3.32
CA THR A 49 -13.53 -15.25 -3.80
C THR A 49 -13.64 -15.86 -5.18
N GLY A 50 -12.54 -15.92 -5.95
CA GLY A 50 -12.58 -16.26 -7.37
C GLY A 50 -13.29 -15.21 -8.22
N LEU A 51 -13.50 -14.00 -7.68
CA LEU A 51 -14.28 -12.95 -8.34
C LEU A 51 -13.69 -12.55 -9.68
N ARG A 52 -12.36 -12.38 -9.75
CA ARG A 52 -11.63 -12.06 -10.97
C ARG A 52 -10.15 -12.39 -10.85
N ALA A 53 -9.50 -12.62 -11.98
CA ALA A 53 -8.05 -12.56 -12.06
C ALA A 53 -7.60 -11.09 -11.99
N ILE A 54 -6.60 -10.82 -11.15
CA ILE A 54 -5.94 -9.52 -11.07
C ILE A 54 -4.69 -9.58 -11.96
N GLY A 55 -4.69 -8.78 -13.02
CA GLY A 55 -3.57 -8.64 -13.93
C GLY A 55 -2.66 -7.47 -13.57
N HIS A 56 -1.59 -7.29 -14.33
CA HIS A 56 -0.65 -6.19 -14.11
C HIS A 56 -1.31 -4.80 -14.15
N HIS A 57 -2.21 -4.58 -15.11
CA HIS A 57 -2.94 -3.31 -15.23
C HIS A 57 -3.78 -2.99 -13.99
N ASP A 58 -4.39 -4.02 -13.39
CA ASP A 58 -5.16 -3.86 -12.16
C ASP A 58 -4.27 -3.49 -10.98
N CYS A 59 -3.09 -4.10 -10.87
CA CYS A 59 -2.10 -3.73 -9.86
C CYS A 59 -1.68 -2.26 -10.00
N THR A 60 -1.39 -1.79 -11.22
CA THR A 60 -1.04 -0.39 -11.47
C THR A 60 -2.17 0.54 -11.02
N ARG A 61 -3.41 0.25 -11.44
CA ARG A 61 -4.58 1.03 -11.02
C ARG A 61 -4.75 1.09 -9.50
N ILE A 62 -4.58 -0.04 -8.80
CA ILE A 62 -4.70 -0.09 -7.34
C ILE A 62 -3.70 0.84 -6.67
N VAL A 63 -2.45 0.86 -7.16
CA VAL A 63 -1.40 1.75 -6.65
C VAL A 63 -1.72 3.22 -6.97
N ASP A 64 -2.14 3.53 -8.19
CA ASP A 64 -2.50 4.90 -8.59
C ASP A 64 -3.69 5.44 -7.78
N ASP A 65 -4.71 4.61 -7.58
CA ASP A 65 -5.89 4.93 -6.78
C ASP A 65 -5.49 5.18 -5.30
N PHE A 66 -4.57 4.37 -4.75
CA PHE A 66 -4.01 4.57 -3.41
C PHE A 66 -3.25 5.90 -3.30
N ILE A 67 -2.34 6.20 -4.22
CA ILE A 67 -1.58 7.46 -4.24
C ILE A 67 -2.54 8.67 -4.33
N THR A 68 -3.55 8.58 -5.19
CA THR A 68 -4.55 9.65 -5.37
C THR A 68 -5.36 9.88 -4.09
N ALA A 69 -5.76 8.82 -3.38
CA ALA A 69 -6.46 8.92 -2.11
C ALA A 69 -5.59 9.60 -1.04
N GLN A 70 -4.35 9.14 -0.85
CA GLN A 70 -3.44 9.70 0.16
C GLN A 70 -3.13 11.17 -0.09
N THR A 71 -2.91 11.55 -1.35
CA THR A 71 -2.65 12.95 -1.72
C THR A 71 -3.86 13.86 -1.52
N THR A 72 -5.08 13.34 -1.67
CA THR A 72 -6.33 14.10 -1.42
C THR A 72 -6.62 14.25 0.06
N GLN A 73 -6.27 13.25 0.87
CA GLN A 73 -6.50 13.26 2.32
C GLN A 73 -5.52 14.16 3.08
N ARG A 74 -4.38 14.50 2.47
CA ARG A 74 -3.45 15.48 3.02
C ARG A 74 -4.11 16.87 3.01
N PRO A 75 -4.46 17.46 4.18
CA PRO A 75 -4.92 18.83 4.20
C PRO A 75 -3.83 19.73 3.60
N ALA A 76 -4.22 20.73 2.81
CA ALA A 76 -3.29 21.74 2.32
C ALA A 76 -2.57 22.34 3.53
N GLN A 77 -1.29 22.03 3.68
CA GLN A 77 -0.47 22.58 4.75
C GLN A 77 -0.43 24.10 4.52
N PRO A 78 -0.89 24.93 5.46
CA PRO A 78 -0.82 26.38 5.28
C PRO A 78 0.65 26.76 5.17
N ALA A 79 1.00 27.44 4.09
CA ALA A 79 2.34 27.99 3.89
C ALA A 79 2.67 28.93 5.06
N SER A 80 3.71 28.58 5.83
CA SER A 80 4.34 29.46 6.82
C SER A 80 5.34 30.39 6.15
#